data_AF-A0A7K4QYG9-F1
#
_entry.id   AF-A0A7K4QYG9-F1
#
_cell.length_a   1.000
_cell.length_b   1.000
_cell.length_c   1.000
_cell.angle_alpha   90.00
_cell.angle_beta   90.00
_cell.angle_gamma   90.00
#
_symmetry.space_group_name_H-M   'P 1'
#
loop_
_entity.id
_entity.type
_entity.pdbx_description
1 polymer ?
#
loop_
_entity_poly.entity_id
_entity_poly.type
_entity_poly.pdbx_seq_one_letter_code
_entity_poly.pdbx_strand_id
1 'polypeptide(L)'
;PDSIIYHYMDDILVYAEKGDYLRKTLAHLLKSLQKYGLQVTEEKIQTSPPWKYLGCMLTEFTVRPQHLKISNRIKTLNDLQF
;
A
#
# COMPACT_ATOMS: atom_id res chain seq x y z
N PRO A 1 20.02 -3.13 3.13
CA PRO A 1 19.29 -2.77 1.89
C PRO A 1 18.92 -1.28 1.92
N ASP A 2 19.20 -0.53 0.85
CA ASP A 2 18.94 0.91 0.82
C ASP A 2 17.46 1.25 0.59
N SER A 3 16.65 0.28 0.15
CA SER A 3 15.20 0.37 -0.01
C SER A 3 14.56 -1.03 0.07
N ILE A 4 13.30 -1.09 0.47
CA ILE A 4 12.46 -2.30 0.51
C ILE A 4 11.17 -1.99 -0.27
N ILE A 5 10.75 -2.90 -1.13
CA ILE A 5 9.51 -2.79 -1.90
C ILE A 5 8.66 -4.01 -1.56
N TYR A 6 7.45 -3.77 -1.06
CA TYR A 6 6.42 -4.78 -0.92
C TYR A 6 5.38 -4.58 -2.02
N HIS A 7 4.98 -5.68 -2.65
CA HIS A 7 3.98 -5.68 -3.70
C HIS A 7 2.94 -6.76 -3.42
N TYR A 8 1.68 -6.38 -3.47
CA TYR A 8 0.56 -7.29 -3.33
C TYR A 8 -0.59 -6.83 -4.23
N MET A 9 -0.94 -7.65 -5.23
CA MET A 9 -1.92 -7.30 -6.26
C MET A 9 -1.63 -5.92 -6.86
N ASP A 10 -2.51 -4.93 -6.69
CA ASP A 10 -2.33 -3.57 -7.20
C ASP A 10 -1.71 -2.61 -6.16
N ASP A 11 -1.48 -3.07 -4.93
CA ASP A 11 -0.89 -2.28 -3.84
C ASP A 11 0.65 -2.42 -3.82
N ILE A 12 1.35 -1.30 -3.73
CA ILE A 12 2.80 -1.24 -3.62
C ILE A 12 3.18 -0.36 -2.42
N LEU A 13 4.03 -0.87 -1.55
CA LEU A 13 4.62 -0.13 -0.44
C LEU A 13 6.13 -0.03 -0.64
N VAL A 14 6.65 1.20 -0.62
CA VAL A 14 8.09 1.47 -0.72
C VAL A 14 8.58 2.02 0.61
N TYR A 15 9.62 1.40 1.16
CA TYR A 15 10.27 1.82 2.40
C TYR A 15 11.76 2.07 2.14
N ALA A 16 12.33 3.08 2.76
CA ALA A 16 13.77 3.27 2.84
C ALA A 16 14.12 4.02 4.12
N GLU A 17 15.29 3.73 4.69
CA GLU A 17 15.75 4.37 5.93
C GLU A 17 16.07 5.86 5.71
N LYS A 18 16.59 6.23 4.53
CA LYS A 18 16.84 7.63 4.16
C LYS A 18 15.83 8.12 3.13
N GLY A 19 15.31 9.32 3.34
CA GLY A 19 14.35 9.96 2.44
C GLY A 19 14.86 10.11 1.00
N ASP A 20 16.16 10.32 0.80
CA ASP A 20 16.75 10.42 -0.54
C ASP A 20 16.66 9.10 -1.32
N TYR A 21 16.89 7.96 -0.65
CA TYR A 21 16.72 6.65 -1.26
C TYR A 21 15.25 6.37 -1.54
N LEU A 22 14.34 6.73 -0.62
CA LEU A 22 12.91 6.59 -0.83
C LEU A 22 12.44 7.34 -2.09
N ARG A 23 12.84 8.60 -2.24
CA ARG A 23 12.48 9.44 -3.40
C ARG A 23 13.06 8.89 -4.71
N LYS A 24 14.32 8.45 -4.70
CA LYS A 24 14.96 7.82 -5.87
C LYS A 24 14.26 6.53 -6.29
N THR A 25 13.91 5.68 -5.34
CA THR A 25 13.23 4.40 -5.57
C THR A 25 11.80 4.63 -6.06
N LEU A 26 11.06 5.56 -5.45
CA LEU A 26 9.72 5.95 -5.92
C LEU A 26 9.74 6.50 -7.35
N ALA A 27 10.67 7.39 -7.68
CA ALA A 27 10.80 7.95 -9.03
C ALA A 27 11.11 6.85 -10.07
N HIS A 28 11.99 5.91 -9.74
CA HIS A 28 12.27 4.76 -10.61
C HIS A 28 11.05 3.86 -10.78
N LEU A 29 10.33 3.58 -9.69
CA LEU A 29 9.13 2.75 -9.70
C LEU A 29 8.05 3.37 -10.58
N LEU A 30 7.74 4.66 -10.39
CA LEU A 30 6.76 5.38 -11.21
C LEU A 30 7.13 5.38 -12.70
N LYS A 31 8.41 5.65 -13.04
CA LYS A 31 8.89 5.61 -14.42
C LYS A 31 8.77 4.21 -15.03
N SER A 32 9.05 3.18 -14.25
CA SER A 32 8.90 1.78 -14.68
C SER A 32 7.44 1.43 -14.91
N LEU A 33 6.54 1.78 -13.97
CA LEU A 33 5.10 1.56 -14.12
C LEU A 33 4.56 2.25 -15.38
N GLN A 34 4.94 3.51 -15.60
CA GLN A 34 4.56 4.26 -16.80
C GLN A 34 5.06 3.58 -18.09
N LYS A 35 6.28 3.04 -18.09
CA LYS A 35 6.83 2.31 -19.24
C LYS A 35 5.99 1.08 -19.61
N TYR A 36 5.39 0.41 -18.63
CA TYR A 36 4.51 -0.74 -18.84
C TYR A 36 3.03 -0.36 -18.97
N GLY A 37 2.71 0.94 -19.10
CA GLY A 37 1.34 1.42 -19.27
C GLY A 37 0.51 1.47 -17.98
N LEU A 38 1.12 1.23 -16.82
CA LEU A 38 0.47 1.34 -15.51
C LEU A 38 0.52 2.80 -15.04
N GLN A 39 -0.65 3.41 -14.89
CA GLN A 39 -0.79 4.78 -14.39
C GLN A 39 -1.13 4.77 -12.90
N VAL A 40 -0.28 5.42 -12.10
CA VAL A 40 -0.56 5.71 -10.70
C VAL A 40 -0.99 7.17 -10.62
N THR A 41 -2.21 7.42 -10.15
CA THR A 41 -2.69 8.79 -9.92
C THR A 41 -2.04 9.37 -8.67
N GLU A 42 -1.74 10.67 -8.66
CA GLU A 42 -1.13 11.34 -7.50
C GLU A 42 -1.99 11.19 -6.24
N GLU A 43 -3.32 11.14 -6.40
CA GLU A 43 -4.28 10.88 -5.31
C GLU A 43 -4.10 9.51 -4.63
N LYS A 44 -3.56 8.52 -5.35
CA LYS A 44 -3.26 7.19 -4.79
C LYS A 44 -1.88 7.11 -4.14
N ILE A 45 -1.01 8.12 -4.33
CA ILE A 45 0.32 8.16 -3.74
C ILE A 45 0.21 8.76 -2.34
N GLN A 46 0.43 7.91 -1.32
CA GLN A 46 0.44 8.34 0.08
C GLN A 46 1.88 8.61 0.52
N THR A 47 2.23 9.88 0.76
CA THR A 47 3.60 10.31 1.11
C THR A 47 3.79 10.58 2.61
N SER A 48 2.72 10.93 3.33
CA SER A 48 2.75 11.20 4.78
C SER A 48 1.86 10.22 5.55
N PRO A 49 2.19 9.94 6.83
CA PRO A 49 1.35 9.11 7.68
C PRO A 49 -0.01 9.79 7.97
N PRO A 50 -1.07 9.02 8.26
CA PRO A 50 -1.13 7.55 8.25
C PRO A 50 -1.25 6.97 6.83
N TRP A 51 -0.47 5.92 6.53
CA TRP A 51 -0.55 5.22 5.24
C TRP A 51 -1.53 4.05 5.30
N LYS A 52 -2.39 3.91 4.30
CA LYS A 52 -3.26 2.74 4.14
C LYS A 52 -2.59 1.73 3.20
N TYR A 53 -2.40 0.51 3.68
CA TYR A 53 -1.86 -0.61 2.89
C TYR A 53 -2.58 -1.91 3.29
N LEU A 54 -3.17 -2.64 2.33
CA LEU A 54 -3.91 -3.89 2.57
C LEU A 54 -5.01 -3.80 3.63
N GLY A 55 -5.70 -2.66 3.68
CA GLY A 55 -6.70 -2.42 4.73
C GLY A 55 -6.11 -2.30 6.13
N CYS A 56 -4.80 -2.07 6.28
CA CYS A 56 -4.16 -1.71 7.55
C CYS A 56 -3.77 -0.23 7.51
N MET A 57 -3.84 0.44 8.67
CA MET A 57 -3.24 1.76 8.83
C MET A 57 -1.83 1.61 9.40
N LEU A 58 -0.86 2.01 8.61
CA LEU A 58 0.54 2.14 8.99
C LEU A 58 0.77 3.55 9.54
N THR A 59 1.35 3.62 10.72
CA THR A 59 1.90 4.84 11.32
C THR A 59 3.41 4.65 11.49
N GLU A 60 4.13 5.71 11.85
CA GLU A 60 5.60 5.66 12.01
C GLU A 60 6.10 4.51 12.93
N PHE A 61 5.26 4.07 13.89
CA PHE A 61 5.66 3.06 14.88
C PHE A 61 4.65 1.91 15.07
N THR A 62 3.45 1.99 14.50
CA THR A 62 2.42 0.95 14.72
C THR A 62 1.65 0.57 13.45
N VAL A 63 1.49 -0.73 13.25
CA VAL A 63 0.53 -1.31 12.29
C VAL A 63 -0.78 -1.52 13.01
N ARG A 64 -1.85 -0.85 12.59
CA ARG A 64 -3.18 -1.06 13.12
C ARG A 64 -4.02 -1.84 12.11
N PRO A 65 -4.46 -3.07 12.42
CA PRO A 65 -5.44 -3.75 11.60
C PRO A 65 -6.74 -2.92 11.60
N GLN A 66 -7.31 -2.67 10.42
CA GLN A 66 -8.61 -2.01 10.33
C GLN A 66 -9.67 -2.92 10.97
N HIS A 67 -10.72 -2.31 11.55
CA HIS A 67 -11.87 -3.06 12.06
C HIS A 67 -12.55 -3.81 10.91
N LEU A 68 -12.14 -5.06 10.68
CA LEU A 68 -12.90 -6.01 9.88
C LEU A 68 -14.15 -6.36 10.68
N LYS A 69 -15.29 -5.81 10.28
CA LYS A 69 -16.59 -6.25 10.77
C LYS A 69 -16.91 -7.58 10.08
N ILE A 70 -16.32 -8.65 10.58
CA ILE A 70 -16.73 -10.00 10.19
C ILE A 70 -18.10 -10.23 10.84
N SER A 71 -19.14 -10.30 10.02
CA SER A 71 -20.49 -10.61 10.50
C SER A 71 -20.53 -12.07 10.94
N ASN A 72 -20.86 -12.39 12.19
CA ASN A 72 -21.02 -13.79 12.64
C ASN A 72 -22.28 -14.48 12.08
N ARG A 73 -23.04 -13.83 11.19
CA ARG A 73 -24.23 -14.38 10.52
C ARG A 73 -23.96 -14.72 9.04
N ILE A 74 -22.77 -15.21 8.73
CA ILE A 74 -22.45 -15.72 7.40
C ILE A 74 -23.09 -17.10 7.28
N LYS A 75 -24.12 -17.24 6.45
CA LYS A 75 -24.71 -18.55 6.11
C LYS A 75 -24.23 -19.04 4.76
N THR A 76 -23.78 -18.14 3.89
CA THR A 76 -23.38 -18.42 2.52
C THR A 76 -22.10 -17.66 2.17
N LEU A 77 -21.33 -18.18 1.20
CA LEU A 77 -20.11 -17.53 0.69
C LEU A 77 -20.40 -16.12 0.13
N ASN A 78 -21.64 -15.89 -0.32
CA ASN A 78 -22.12 -14.61 -0.82
C ASN A 78 -22.24 -13.54 0.29
N ASP A 79 -22.47 -13.95 1.55
CA ASP A 79 -22.54 -13.04 2.71
C ASP A 79 -21.17 -12.46 3.11
N LEU A 80 -20.09 -12.96 2.50
CA LEU A 80 -18.70 -12.53 2.70
C LEU A 80 -18.14 -11.70 1.54
N GLN A 81 -18.85 -11.59 0.43
CA GLN A 81 -18.43 -10.80 -0.71
C GLN A 81 -18.91 -9.36 -0.51
N PHE A 82 -17.95 -8.45 -0.26
CA PHE A 82 -18.15 -7.01 -0.15
C PHE A 82 -18.37 -6.35 -1.51
#